data_AF-A0A358CTL1-F1
#
_entry.id   AF-A0A358CTL1-F1
#
_cell.length_a   1.000
_cell.length_b   1.000
_cell.length_c   1.000
_cell.angle_alpha   90.00
_cell.angle_beta   90.00
_cell.angle_gamma   90.00
#
_symmetry.space_group_name_H-M   'P 1'
#
loop_
_entity.id
_entity.type
_entity.pdbx_description
1 polymer ?
#
loop_
_entity_poly.entity_id
_entity_poly.type
_entity_poly.pdbx_seq_one_letter_code
_entity_poly.pdbx_strand_id
1 'polypeptide(L)'
;MAHLFQRVLPILVVTGYSLVFSSETQGFEKTAQPAAEEPSKMVASAPAKPVVTKKPVLLPGTGVLIKNGIDTFEDENWKWYHRHPKSSREQDKRMRSPLGKSNNGLWFEGPKRGTPDVVKRVELPAPGLEGSEHGLLIATLRAGIPGRVTYRMMQDDLIFNMSKAAGRGISVADNPSVVTRVYLPPFGQWERRNGASF
;
A
#
# COMPACT_ATOMS: atom_id res chain seq x y z
N MET A 1 -29.64 -45.06 19.08
CA MET A 1 -29.33 -44.17 20.23
C MET A 1 -27.82 -44.00 20.27
N ALA A 2 -27.31 -43.08 19.44
CA ALA A 2 -25.90 -42.96 19.12
C ALA A 2 -25.29 -41.77 19.88
N HIS A 3 -24.29 -42.09 20.70
CA HIS A 3 -23.32 -41.16 21.26
C HIS A 3 -22.46 -40.54 20.14
N LEU A 4 -22.16 -39.25 20.28
CA LEU A 4 -20.81 -38.69 20.39
C LEU A 4 -20.74 -37.31 19.69
N PHE A 5 -20.83 -36.26 20.51
CA PHE A 5 -20.50 -34.89 20.12
C PHE A 5 -19.00 -34.80 19.77
N GLN A 6 -18.66 -34.45 18.53
CA GLN A 6 -17.30 -34.08 18.16
C GLN A 6 -17.25 -32.59 17.81
N ARG A 7 -16.97 -31.79 18.84
CA ARG A 7 -16.54 -30.39 18.72
C ARG A 7 -15.02 -30.39 18.50
N VAL A 8 -14.55 -29.90 17.36
CA VAL A 8 -13.12 -29.63 17.13
C VAL A 8 -12.89 -28.13 17.30
N LEU A 9 -12.17 -27.78 18.36
CA LEU A 9 -11.64 -26.43 18.61
C LEU A 9 -10.50 -26.12 17.61
N PRO A 10 -10.40 -24.90 17.06
CA PRO A 10 -9.19 -24.46 16.39
C PRO A 10 -8.10 -24.11 17.41
N ILE A 11 -6.91 -24.65 17.17
CA ILE A 11 -5.66 -24.34 17.90
C ILE A 11 -5.21 -22.92 17.52
N LEU A 12 -5.08 -22.09 18.54
CA LEU A 12 -4.46 -20.76 18.54
C LEU A 12 -2.93 -20.93 18.54
N VAL A 13 -2.24 -20.45 17.51
CA VAL A 13 -0.79 -20.24 17.55
C VAL A 13 -0.53 -18.74 17.67
N VAL A 14 -0.18 -18.31 18.89
CA VAL A 14 0.35 -16.98 19.18
C VAL A 14 1.86 -17.04 18.97
N THR A 15 2.38 -16.27 18.03
CA THR A 15 3.77 -15.83 18.04
C THR A 15 3.74 -14.31 17.91
N GLY A 16 3.89 -13.64 19.06
CA GLY A 16 3.95 -12.19 19.14
C GLY A 16 5.28 -11.64 18.64
N TYR A 17 5.31 -10.33 18.37
CA TYR A 17 6.38 -9.46 18.85
C TYR A 17 5.91 -8.00 18.88
N SER A 18 6.03 -7.44 20.08
CA SER A 18 6.11 -6.05 20.57
C SER A 18 5.34 -4.91 19.88
N LEU A 19 4.34 -4.42 20.63
CA LEU A 19 3.86 -3.04 20.63
C LEU A 19 4.89 -2.14 21.36
N VAL A 20 5.21 -0.98 20.78
CA VAL A 20 5.64 0.18 21.56
C VAL A 20 4.56 1.24 21.37
N PHE A 21 3.74 1.41 22.41
CA PHE A 21 2.88 2.57 22.58
C PHE A 21 3.75 3.75 23.04
N SER A 22 3.59 4.90 22.39
CA SER A 22 4.02 6.18 22.96
C SER A 22 2.76 7.02 23.11
N SER A 23 2.19 7.03 24.31
CA SER A 23 1.23 8.03 24.76
C SER A 23 1.95 9.02 25.64
N GLU A 24 1.83 10.31 25.33
CA GLU A 24 1.31 11.31 26.27
C GLU A 24 1.36 12.70 25.65
N THR A 25 0.21 13.36 25.64
CA THR A 25 0.10 14.82 25.56
C THR A 25 -1.02 15.18 26.51
N GLN A 26 -0.68 15.79 27.64
CA GLN A 26 -1.58 16.64 28.41
C GLN A 26 -0.75 17.41 29.44
N GLY A 27 -0.76 18.74 29.32
CA GLY A 27 -0.23 19.62 30.35
C GLY A 27 -1.24 19.77 31.49
N PHE A 28 -0.72 19.98 32.69
CA PHE A 28 -1.38 20.81 33.70
C PHE A 28 -0.32 21.37 34.67
N GLU A 29 -0.52 22.63 35.01
CA GLU A 29 0.32 23.52 35.79
C GLU A 29 0.06 23.32 37.30
N LYS A 30 1.11 23.27 38.13
CA LYS A 30 1.01 23.56 39.58
C LYS A 30 2.34 24.00 40.18
N THR A 31 2.26 25.10 40.93
CA THR A 31 3.30 25.95 41.53
C THR A 31 4.01 25.38 42.78
N ALA A 32 5.27 25.81 42.99
CA ALA A 32 5.98 26.12 44.25
C ALA A 32 7.30 25.35 44.57
N GLN A 33 8.33 26.16 44.90
CA GLN A 33 9.78 26.01 45.20
C GLN A 33 10.16 25.23 46.51
N PRO A 34 11.44 25.11 46.95
CA PRO A 34 12.77 25.12 46.29
C PRO A 34 13.75 23.98 46.72
N ALA A 35 14.89 23.94 45.99
CA ALA A 35 16.25 23.42 46.24
C ALA A 35 16.59 22.55 47.48
N ALA A 36 17.18 21.38 47.20
CA ALA A 36 18.25 20.75 47.99
C ALA A 36 19.13 19.87 47.07
N GLU A 37 20.41 19.79 47.40
CA GLU A 37 21.55 19.39 46.56
C GLU A 37 21.90 17.88 46.66
N GLU A 38 22.73 17.41 45.72
CA GLU A 38 23.46 16.11 45.61
C GLU A 38 22.80 14.91 44.87
N PRO A 39 23.58 13.97 44.28
CA PRO A 39 24.98 13.97 43.83
C PRO A 39 25.15 13.57 42.34
N SER A 40 26.39 13.68 41.86
CA SER A 40 26.88 13.35 40.51
C SER A 40 26.44 11.98 39.96
N LYS A 41 25.59 12.00 38.93
CA LYS A 41 25.33 10.82 38.07
C LYS A 41 26.30 10.84 36.90
N MET A 42 27.18 9.83 36.85
CA MET A 42 27.93 9.46 35.66
C MET A 42 26.95 9.24 34.50
N VAL A 43 27.04 10.07 33.46
CA VAL A 43 26.22 9.92 32.25
C VAL A 43 26.80 8.78 31.44
N ALA A 44 26.12 7.64 31.46
CA ALA A 44 26.34 6.54 30.55
C ALA A 44 26.30 7.05 29.09
N SER A 45 27.30 6.67 28.30
CA SER A 45 27.39 7.04 26.89
C SER A 45 26.13 6.59 26.14
N ALA A 46 25.50 7.52 25.43
CA ALA A 46 24.40 7.20 24.53
C ALA A 46 24.89 6.20 23.47
N PRO A 47 24.09 5.16 23.14
CA PRO A 47 24.47 4.22 22.08
C PRO A 47 24.66 4.99 20.77
N ALA A 48 25.82 4.79 20.15
CA ALA A 48 26.14 5.39 18.86
C ALA A 48 25.06 5.04 17.85
N LYS A 49 24.50 6.06 17.17
CA LYS A 49 23.59 5.85 16.06
C LYS A 49 24.28 4.94 15.03
N PRO A 50 23.61 3.89 14.53
CA PRO A 50 24.22 3.00 13.56
C PRO A 50 24.70 3.81 12.36
N VAL A 51 25.99 3.67 12.04
CA VAL A 51 26.59 4.30 10.87
C VAL A 51 25.95 3.66 9.64
N VAL A 52 24.98 4.35 9.04
CA VAL A 52 24.37 3.92 7.79
C VAL A 52 25.42 4.08 6.70
N THR A 53 26.04 2.97 6.30
CA THR A 53 26.94 2.95 5.14
C THR A 53 26.12 3.37 3.91
N LYS A 54 26.40 4.56 3.37
CA LYS A 54 25.78 5.02 2.12
C LYS A 54 26.23 4.09 1.00
N LYS A 55 25.35 3.17 0.58
CA LYS A 55 25.55 2.42 -0.67
C LYS A 55 25.66 3.43 -1.82
N PRO A 56 26.50 3.19 -2.83
CA PRO A 56 26.63 4.09 -3.98
C PRO A 56 25.27 4.30 -4.63
N VAL A 57 25.03 5.53 -5.12
CA VAL A 57 23.81 5.84 -5.87
C VAL A 57 23.81 4.97 -7.12
N LEU A 58 22.88 4.01 -7.17
CA LEU A 58 22.71 3.15 -8.34
C LEU A 58 22.08 3.99 -9.47
N LEU A 59 22.68 3.90 -10.65
CA LEU A 59 22.07 4.46 -11.85
C LEU A 59 20.83 3.62 -12.20
N PRO A 60 19.66 4.22 -12.44
CA PRO A 60 18.48 3.47 -12.88
C PRO A 60 18.82 2.58 -14.09
N GLY A 61 18.41 1.31 -14.04
CA GLY A 61 18.69 0.34 -15.11
C GLY A 61 20.03 -0.42 -15.01
N THR A 62 20.94 -0.07 -14.08
CA THR A 62 22.19 -0.82 -13.87
C THR A 62 22.11 -1.87 -12.76
N GLY A 63 20.90 -2.12 -12.23
CA GLY A 63 20.63 -3.07 -11.16
C GLY A 63 20.27 -4.48 -11.64
N VAL A 64 19.93 -5.35 -10.69
CA VAL A 64 19.43 -6.70 -10.96
C VAL A 64 17.92 -6.68 -11.08
N LEU A 65 17.38 -7.29 -12.14
CA LEU A 65 15.94 -7.42 -12.36
C LEU A 65 15.31 -8.33 -11.30
N ILE A 66 14.27 -7.84 -10.62
CA ILE A 66 13.42 -8.66 -9.76
C ILE A 66 12.44 -9.39 -10.68
N LYS A 67 12.65 -10.70 -10.89
CA LYS A 67 11.88 -11.50 -11.87
C LYS A 67 10.36 -11.38 -11.74
N ASN A 68 9.84 -11.40 -10.52
CA ASN A 68 8.39 -11.27 -10.27
C ASN A 68 7.96 -9.82 -9.95
N GLY A 69 8.88 -8.85 -10.04
CA GLY A 69 8.68 -7.42 -9.79
C GLY A 69 8.02 -6.67 -10.93
N ILE A 70 7.59 -7.38 -11.96
CA ILE A 70 7.00 -6.83 -13.18
C ILE A 70 5.69 -7.56 -13.44
N ASP A 71 4.70 -6.83 -13.93
CA ASP A 71 3.51 -7.38 -14.57
C ASP A 71 3.46 -6.80 -15.98
N THR A 72 3.65 -7.64 -17.00
CA THR A 72 3.67 -7.22 -18.40
C THR A 72 2.27 -7.17 -19.01
N PHE A 73 1.27 -7.73 -18.32
CA PHE A 73 -0.11 -7.87 -18.81
C PHE A 73 -0.25 -8.68 -20.10
N GLU A 74 0.79 -9.36 -20.58
CA GLU A 74 0.72 -10.14 -21.83
C GLU A 74 -0.04 -11.46 -21.66
N ASP A 75 -0.16 -11.98 -20.44
CA ASP A 75 -0.96 -13.18 -20.15
C ASP A 75 -2.45 -12.92 -20.45
N GLU A 76 -3.01 -13.65 -21.43
CA GLU A 76 -4.42 -13.60 -21.79
C GLU A 76 -5.36 -13.96 -20.64
N ASN A 77 -4.87 -14.76 -19.68
CA ASN A 77 -5.65 -15.15 -18.50
C ASN A 77 -5.64 -14.09 -17.40
N TRP A 78 -4.92 -12.97 -17.58
CA TRP A 78 -4.87 -11.89 -16.61
C TRP A 78 -6.27 -11.34 -16.35
N LYS A 79 -6.68 -11.37 -15.08
CA LYS A 79 -8.02 -10.96 -14.66
C LYS A 79 -7.97 -10.23 -13.33
N TRP A 80 -8.81 -9.22 -13.21
CA TRP A 80 -9.06 -8.51 -11.96
C TRP A 80 -10.37 -8.96 -11.31
N TYR A 81 -10.33 -9.21 -10.01
CA TYR A 81 -11.50 -9.55 -9.22
C TYR A 81 -11.84 -8.37 -8.29
N HIS A 82 -12.87 -7.59 -8.61
CA HIS A 82 -13.22 -6.37 -7.85
C HIS A 82 -13.69 -6.60 -6.41
N ARG A 83 -14.33 -7.75 -6.12
CA ARG A 83 -14.83 -8.12 -4.78
C ARG A 83 -15.54 -6.97 -4.03
N HIS A 84 -16.60 -6.45 -4.64
CA HIS A 84 -17.39 -5.37 -4.05
C HIS A 84 -18.23 -5.83 -2.85
N PRO A 85 -18.59 -4.91 -1.94
CA PRO A 85 -18.31 -3.46 -1.95
C PRO A 85 -16.86 -3.07 -1.59
N LYS A 86 -16.32 -2.02 -2.24
CA LYS A 86 -14.94 -1.53 -2.00
C LYS A 86 -14.72 -0.95 -0.60
N SER A 87 -13.50 -1.02 -0.11
CA SER A 87 -13.10 -0.43 1.18
C SER A 87 -13.16 1.10 1.14
N SER A 88 -13.50 1.74 2.26
CA SER A 88 -13.51 3.22 2.37
C SER A 88 -13.09 3.68 3.77
N ARG A 89 -12.17 2.93 4.39
CA ARG A 89 -11.75 3.15 5.78
C ARG A 89 -11.25 4.56 6.05
N GLU A 90 -10.65 5.23 5.08
CA GLU A 90 -10.25 6.62 5.23
C GLU A 90 -11.47 7.54 5.43
N GLN A 91 -12.55 7.32 4.69
CA GLN A 91 -13.74 8.16 4.67
C GLN A 91 -14.75 7.83 5.77
N ASP A 92 -15.03 6.54 6.02
CA ASP A 92 -16.09 6.11 6.94
C ASP A 92 -15.62 5.11 8.01
N LYS A 93 -14.31 4.91 8.14
CA LYS A 93 -13.69 3.95 9.07
C LYS A 93 -14.08 2.48 8.83
N ARG A 94 -14.71 2.15 7.69
CA ARG A 94 -15.06 0.77 7.33
C ARG A 94 -14.07 0.19 6.35
N MET A 95 -13.36 -0.84 6.81
CA MET A 95 -12.67 -1.76 5.91
C MET A 95 -13.66 -2.81 5.43
N ARG A 96 -13.77 -3.00 4.12
CA ARG A 96 -14.64 -4.03 3.55
C ARG A 96 -13.78 -5.14 2.96
N SER A 97 -14.02 -6.36 3.41
CA SER A 97 -13.35 -7.57 2.95
C SER A 97 -14.39 -8.52 2.35
N PRO A 98 -14.02 -9.36 1.37
CA PRO A 98 -12.66 -9.53 0.84
C PRO A 98 -12.23 -8.41 -0.11
N LEU A 99 -10.93 -8.06 -0.10
CA LEU A 99 -10.37 -7.03 -1.00
C LEU A 99 -10.21 -7.56 -2.42
N GLY A 100 -10.35 -6.66 -3.39
CA GLY A 100 -10.08 -6.90 -4.80
C GLY A 100 -8.61 -7.24 -5.07
N LYS A 101 -8.37 -8.09 -6.07
CA LYS A 101 -7.02 -8.55 -6.44
C LYS A 101 -6.95 -9.07 -7.88
N SER A 102 -5.75 -9.09 -8.45
CA SER A 102 -5.49 -9.79 -9.72
C SER A 102 -5.37 -11.31 -9.52
N ASN A 103 -5.52 -12.07 -10.59
CA ASN A 103 -5.36 -13.53 -10.61
C ASN A 103 -3.92 -13.97 -10.26
N ASN A 104 -2.89 -13.27 -10.76
CA ASN A 104 -1.48 -13.48 -10.37
C ASN A 104 -1.19 -12.96 -8.94
N GLY A 105 -2.10 -12.15 -8.39
CA GLY A 105 -2.04 -11.54 -7.07
C GLY A 105 -0.85 -10.58 -6.89
N LEU A 106 -0.36 -9.98 -7.98
CA LEU A 106 0.57 -8.85 -7.94
C LEU A 106 -0.14 -7.54 -7.65
N TRP A 107 -1.40 -7.40 -8.07
CA TRP A 107 -2.21 -6.21 -7.82
C TRP A 107 -3.27 -6.48 -6.76
N PHE A 108 -3.52 -5.51 -5.89
CA PHE A 108 -4.59 -5.58 -4.88
C PHE A 108 -5.18 -4.22 -4.56
N GLU A 109 -6.43 -4.26 -4.09
CA GLU A 109 -7.19 -3.09 -3.66
C GLU A 109 -6.59 -2.48 -2.40
N GLY A 110 -6.53 -1.15 -2.34
CA GLY A 110 -6.12 -0.45 -1.13
C GLY A 110 -7.09 -0.66 0.03
N PRO A 111 -6.65 -1.25 1.17
CA PRO A 111 -7.53 -1.44 2.32
C PRO A 111 -8.05 -0.13 2.93
N LYS A 112 -7.43 1.02 2.61
CA LYS A 112 -7.80 2.34 3.11
C LYS A 112 -8.82 3.05 2.21
N ARG A 113 -8.59 3.08 0.90
CA ARG A 113 -9.31 3.95 -0.05
C ARG A 113 -10.11 3.22 -1.13
N GLY A 114 -10.03 1.90 -1.19
CA GLY A 114 -10.82 1.09 -2.11
C GLY A 114 -10.15 0.93 -3.47
N THR A 115 -10.89 0.34 -4.42
CA THR A 115 -10.41 0.00 -5.77
C THR A 115 -11.05 0.91 -6.83
N PRO A 116 -10.34 1.19 -7.94
CA PRO A 116 -10.93 1.86 -9.09
C PRO A 116 -12.15 1.13 -9.66
N ASP A 117 -13.02 1.88 -10.34
CA ASP A 117 -14.24 1.34 -10.94
C ASP A 117 -13.92 0.44 -12.15
N VAL A 118 -12.87 0.78 -12.89
CA VAL A 118 -12.35 0.00 -14.02
C VAL A 118 -10.92 -0.39 -13.70
N VAL A 119 -10.66 -1.69 -13.71
CA VAL A 119 -9.30 -2.27 -13.69
C VAL A 119 -9.31 -3.42 -14.70
N LYS A 120 -8.74 -3.20 -15.88
CA LYS A 120 -8.90 -4.12 -17.01
C LYS A 120 -7.63 -4.20 -17.86
N ARG A 121 -7.25 -5.43 -18.26
CA ARG A 121 -6.28 -5.65 -19.34
C ARG A 121 -6.86 -5.19 -20.67
N VAL A 122 -6.14 -4.35 -21.38
CA VAL A 122 -6.52 -3.83 -22.69
C VAL A 122 -5.35 -3.93 -23.66
N GLU A 123 -5.64 -4.00 -24.94
CA GLU A 123 -4.64 -3.75 -25.99
C GLU A 123 -4.15 -2.31 -25.87
N LEU A 124 -2.88 -2.10 -26.18
CA LEU A 124 -2.28 -0.77 -26.08
C LEU A 124 -2.83 0.15 -27.17
N PRO A 125 -3.31 1.36 -26.81
CA PRO A 125 -3.81 2.33 -27.78
C PRO A 125 -2.69 3.05 -28.57
N ALA A 126 -1.43 2.86 -28.18
CA ALA A 126 -0.24 3.43 -28.80
C ALA A 126 0.96 2.51 -28.54
N PRO A 127 2.05 2.61 -29.32
CA PRO A 127 3.24 1.78 -29.12
C PRO A 127 3.79 1.87 -27.68
N GLY A 128 3.95 0.71 -27.05
CA GLY A 128 4.43 0.57 -25.67
C GLY A 128 5.95 0.43 -25.57
N LEU A 129 6.39 -0.26 -24.51
CA LEU A 129 7.77 -0.78 -24.46
C LEU A 129 7.93 -1.90 -25.49
N GLU A 130 9.18 -2.17 -25.89
CA GLU A 130 9.48 -3.28 -26.80
C GLU A 130 8.93 -4.60 -26.24
N GLY A 131 8.17 -5.32 -27.08
CA GLY A 131 7.50 -6.57 -26.70
C GLY A 131 6.24 -6.40 -25.85
N SER A 132 5.74 -5.18 -25.67
CA SER A 132 4.48 -4.92 -24.96
C SER A 132 3.36 -4.59 -25.95
N GLU A 133 2.31 -5.41 -25.92
CA GLU A 133 1.09 -5.25 -26.73
C GLU A 133 -0.13 -4.94 -25.85
N HIS A 134 -0.04 -5.25 -24.55
CA HIS A 134 -1.12 -5.05 -23.60
C HIS A 134 -0.72 -4.14 -22.44
N GLY A 135 -1.73 -3.55 -21.83
CA GLY A 135 -1.57 -2.68 -20.67
C GLY A 135 -2.74 -2.77 -19.71
N LEU A 136 -2.65 -2.01 -18.64
CA LEU A 136 -3.67 -1.92 -17.62
C LEU A 136 -4.44 -0.61 -17.73
N LEU A 137 -5.72 -0.71 -18.11
CA LEU A 137 -6.66 0.40 -18.01
C LEU A 137 -7.12 0.52 -16.56
N ILE A 138 -6.93 1.72 -16.01
CA ILE A 138 -7.43 2.11 -14.69
C ILE A 138 -8.29 3.35 -14.87
N ALA A 139 -9.51 3.33 -14.36
CA ALA A 139 -10.36 4.52 -14.32
C ALA A 139 -11.30 4.49 -13.12
N THR A 140 -11.56 5.67 -12.56
CA THR A 140 -12.52 5.86 -11.48
C THR A 140 -13.45 7.00 -11.84
N LEU A 141 -14.76 6.75 -11.75
CA LEU A 141 -15.79 7.77 -11.84
C LEU A 141 -16.29 8.17 -10.44
N ARG A 142 -16.42 7.21 -9.51
CA ARG A 142 -16.98 7.43 -8.17
C ARG A 142 -16.05 6.86 -7.09
N ALA A 143 -15.04 7.65 -6.74
CA ALA A 143 -14.14 7.33 -5.63
C ALA A 143 -14.83 7.42 -4.25
N GLY A 144 -14.31 6.68 -3.26
CA GLY A 144 -14.73 6.79 -1.86
C GLY A 144 -15.83 5.83 -1.42
N ILE A 145 -16.83 6.32 -0.66
CA ILE A 145 -17.82 5.46 0.00
C ILE A 145 -18.74 4.79 -1.05
N PRO A 146 -18.81 3.43 -1.09
CA PRO A 146 -19.67 2.73 -2.02
C PRO A 146 -21.14 3.17 -1.92
N GLY A 147 -21.76 3.43 -3.07
CA GLY A 147 -23.19 3.81 -3.15
C GLY A 147 -23.50 5.22 -2.65
N ARG A 148 -22.50 6.07 -2.40
CA ARG A 148 -22.71 7.44 -1.88
C ARG A 148 -21.95 8.48 -2.69
N VAL A 149 -22.65 9.47 -3.22
CA VAL A 149 -22.04 10.68 -3.78
C VAL A 149 -21.79 11.66 -2.63
N THR A 150 -20.53 12.06 -2.45
CA THR A 150 -20.10 12.90 -1.32
C THR A 150 -19.81 14.35 -1.72
N TYR A 151 -19.77 14.65 -3.03
CA TYR A 151 -19.39 15.95 -3.60
C TYR A 151 -18.02 16.47 -3.12
N ARG A 152 -17.15 15.56 -2.68
CA ARG A 152 -15.78 15.85 -2.25
C ARG A 152 -14.80 15.08 -3.12
N MET A 153 -13.61 15.63 -3.30
CA MET A 153 -12.51 14.91 -3.94
C MET A 153 -12.15 13.69 -3.09
N MET A 154 -12.15 12.53 -3.72
CA MET A 154 -11.79 11.25 -3.13
C MET A 154 -10.86 10.51 -4.09
N GLN A 155 -10.09 9.59 -3.56
CA GLN A 155 -9.11 8.78 -4.30
C GLN A 155 -9.44 7.31 -4.06
N ASP A 156 -9.19 6.47 -5.06
CA ASP A 156 -9.09 5.02 -4.91
C ASP A 156 -7.62 4.59 -5.08
N ASP A 157 -7.29 3.39 -4.61
CA ASP A 157 -5.93 2.85 -4.66
C ASP A 157 -5.89 1.54 -5.46
N LEU A 158 -4.91 1.44 -6.36
CA LEU A 158 -4.47 0.17 -6.92
C LEU A 158 -3.01 -0.05 -6.54
N ILE A 159 -2.74 -1.11 -5.78
CA ILE A 159 -1.44 -1.32 -5.16
C ILE A 159 -0.75 -2.52 -5.78
N PHE A 160 0.50 -2.34 -6.20
CA PHE A 160 1.40 -3.42 -6.60
C PHE A 160 2.09 -4.02 -5.38
N ASN A 161 1.97 -5.32 -5.18
CA ASN A 161 2.51 -6.06 -4.05
C ASN A 161 3.99 -6.38 -4.26
N MET A 162 4.84 -5.38 -4.07
CA MET A 162 6.28 -5.55 -4.23
C MET A 162 6.88 -6.53 -3.21
N SER A 163 6.31 -6.65 -2.00
CA SER A 163 6.78 -7.62 -1.01
C SER A 163 6.56 -9.06 -1.46
N LYS A 164 5.41 -9.34 -2.09
CA LYS A 164 5.14 -10.65 -2.70
C LYS A 164 6.00 -10.88 -3.92
N ALA A 165 6.17 -9.87 -4.76
CA ALA A 165 7.01 -9.94 -5.96
C ALA A 165 8.49 -10.24 -5.61
N ALA A 166 9.07 -9.50 -4.67
CA ALA A 166 10.46 -9.68 -4.27
C ALA A 166 10.67 -10.86 -3.30
N GLY A 167 9.60 -11.45 -2.76
CA GLY A 167 9.64 -12.47 -1.70
C GLY A 167 10.12 -11.95 -0.34
N ARG A 168 10.45 -10.66 -0.25
CA ARG A 168 10.94 -9.98 0.95
C ARG A 168 10.61 -8.48 0.87
N GLY A 169 10.77 -7.78 1.97
CA GLY A 169 10.87 -6.32 1.94
C GLY A 169 12.10 -5.87 1.13
N ILE A 170 11.93 -4.83 0.32
CA ILE A 170 13.03 -4.15 -0.35
C ILE A 170 13.51 -3.01 0.54
N SER A 171 14.81 -2.96 0.84
CA SER A 171 15.37 -1.85 1.61
C SER A 171 15.42 -0.59 0.75
N VAL A 172 15.18 0.58 1.34
CA VAL A 172 15.39 1.87 0.66
C VAL A 172 16.83 1.99 0.17
N ALA A 173 17.79 1.41 0.90
CA ALA A 173 19.20 1.39 0.50
C ALA A 173 19.47 0.55 -0.76
N ASP A 174 18.54 -0.32 -1.17
CA ASP A 174 18.69 -1.10 -2.41
C ASP A 174 18.39 -0.27 -3.67
N ASN A 175 17.96 0.99 -3.53
CA ASN A 175 17.64 1.94 -4.63
C ASN A 175 16.78 1.30 -5.75
N PRO A 176 15.56 0.83 -5.44
CA PRO A 176 14.71 0.22 -6.46
C PRO A 176 14.37 1.22 -7.56
N SER A 177 14.38 0.75 -8.80
CA SER A 177 13.95 1.52 -9.98
C SER A 177 12.90 0.73 -10.75
N VAL A 178 11.96 1.45 -11.38
CA VAL A 178 10.91 0.88 -12.22
C VAL A 178 10.77 1.73 -13.48
N VAL A 179 10.55 1.07 -14.61
CA VAL A 179 10.21 1.73 -15.87
C VAL A 179 8.74 1.45 -16.13
N THR A 180 7.97 2.51 -16.36
CA THR A 180 6.55 2.42 -16.72
C THR A 180 6.25 3.35 -17.88
N ARG A 181 5.30 2.96 -18.74
CA ARG A 181 4.75 3.80 -19.79
C ARG A 181 3.29 4.07 -19.45
N VAL A 182 2.96 5.35 -19.34
CA VAL A 182 1.61 5.80 -19.04
C VAL A 182 1.02 6.40 -20.31
N TYR A 183 -0.04 5.79 -20.81
CA TYR A 183 -0.87 6.42 -21.82
C TYR A 183 -1.86 7.35 -21.12
N LEU A 184 -1.92 8.60 -21.58
CA LEU A 184 -2.93 9.55 -21.16
C LEU A 184 -3.86 9.83 -22.34
N PRO A 185 -5.19 9.78 -22.14
CA PRO A 185 -6.12 10.10 -23.21
C PRO A 185 -5.97 11.57 -23.64
N PRO A 186 -6.41 11.93 -24.87
CA PRO A 186 -6.43 13.32 -25.31
C PRO A 186 -7.19 14.23 -24.33
N PHE A 187 -6.71 15.45 -24.13
CA PHE A 187 -7.25 16.39 -23.14
C PHE A 187 -8.78 16.60 -23.26
N GLY A 188 -9.34 16.57 -24.48
CA GLY A 188 -10.79 16.70 -24.71
C GLY A 188 -11.65 15.57 -24.11
N GLN A 189 -11.04 14.46 -23.69
CA GLN A 189 -11.72 13.34 -23.03
C GLN A 189 -11.65 13.40 -21.50
N TRP A 190 -10.92 14.37 -20.95
CA TRP A 190 -10.75 14.50 -19.50
C TRP A 190 -12.00 15.06 -18.86
N GLU A 191 -12.19 14.76 -17.56
CA GLU A 191 -13.32 15.29 -16.82
C GLU A 191 -13.29 16.82 -16.77
N ARG A 192 -14.48 17.45 -16.94
CA ARG A 192 -14.66 18.89 -16.80
C ARG A 192 -14.68 19.26 -15.32
N ARG A 193 -13.50 19.35 -14.72
CA ARG A 193 -13.28 19.56 -13.29
C ARG A 193 -12.23 20.64 -13.06
N ASN A 194 -12.41 21.39 -11.98
CA ASN A 194 -11.37 22.25 -11.41
C ASN A 194 -10.65 21.48 -10.28
N GLY A 195 -9.32 21.44 -10.33
CA GLY A 195 -8.47 20.75 -9.34
C GLY A 195 -7.58 19.67 -9.95
N ALA A 196 -6.91 18.88 -9.11
CA ALA A 196 -6.03 17.81 -9.58
C ALA A 196 -6.85 16.69 -10.23
N SER A 197 -6.40 16.20 -11.39
CA SER A 197 -6.84 14.93 -12.00
C SER A 197 -5.74 13.90 -11.74
N PHE A 198 -6.11 12.69 -11.37
CA PHE A 198 -5.18 11.60 -11.03
C PHE A 198 -5.43 10.39 -11.91
#